data_AF-A0A537GDZ4-F1
#
_entry.id   AF-A0A537GDZ4-F1
#
_cell.length_a   1.000
_cell.length_b   1.000
_cell.length_c   1.000
_cell.angle_alpha   90.00
_cell.angle_beta   90.00
_cell.angle_gamma   90.00
#
_symmetry.space_group_name_H-M   'P 1'
#
loop_
_entity.id
_entity.type
_entity.pdbx_description
1 polymer ?
#
loop_
_entity_poly.entity_id
_entity_poly.type
_entity_poly.pdbx_seq_one_letter_code
_entity_poly.pdbx_strand_id
1 'polypeptide(L)'
;VKDLLDFEKSTRYSERQKAALAYAEAITWRLATDDAFWERMHRHFSEPELVELGCFIALTMGQQSWLRLLNIEHHQVLAGTSASMAPGFESADSLRQSKSSSSYWAKQGAKKEKDAA
;
A
#
# COMPACT_ATOMS: atom_id res chain seq x y z
N VAL A 1 9.80 1.01 -5.33
CA VAL A 1 8.92 1.90 -4.54
C VAL A 1 8.73 3.26 -5.20
N LYS A 2 9.80 3.95 -5.63
CA LYS A 2 9.68 5.24 -6.33
C LYS A 2 8.74 5.22 -7.54
N ASP A 3 8.84 4.18 -8.38
CA ASP A 3 7.98 4.03 -9.57
C ASP A 3 6.49 3.85 -9.25
N LEU A 4 6.13 3.37 -8.05
CA LEU A 4 4.74 3.22 -7.64
C LEU A 4 4.17 4.55 -7.13
N LEU A 5 4.99 5.38 -6.47
CA LEU A 5 4.59 6.71 -6.04
C LEU A 5 4.39 7.66 -7.22
N ASP A 6 5.20 7.48 -8.28
CA ASP A 6 5.11 8.23 -9.54
C ASP A 6 4.54 7.36 -10.68
N PHE A 7 3.54 6.51 -10.38
CA PHE A 7 3.06 5.48 -11.32
C PHE A 7 2.59 6.03 -12.67
N GLU A 8 2.07 7.26 -12.71
CA GLU A 8 1.64 7.90 -13.95
C GLU A 8 2.80 8.08 -14.95
N LYS A 9 4.00 8.36 -14.45
CA LYS A 9 5.22 8.56 -15.25
C LYS A 9 6.01 7.27 -15.46
N SER A 10 5.66 6.21 -14.74
CA SER A 10 6.37 4.94 -14.80
C SER A 10 6.11 4.21 -16.12
N THR A 11 7.18 3.72 -16.74
CA THR A 11 7.12 2.84 -17.91
C THR A 11 6.87 1.38 -17.55
N ARG A 12 6.82 1.05 -16.24
CA ARG A 12 6.63 -0.32 -15.74
C ARG A 12 5.18 -0.76 -15.70
N TYR A 13 4.25 0.18 -15.79
CA TYR A 13 2.81 -0.07 -15.70
C TYR A 13 2.14 0.21 -17.04
N SER A 14 1.24 -0.67 -17.45
CA SER A 14 0.37 -0.42 -18.59
C SER A 14 -0.66 0.66 -18.26
N GLU A 15 -1.29 1.24 -19.28
CA GLU A 15 -2.33 2.25 -19.09
C GLU A 15 -3.53 1.73 -18.27
N ARG A 16 -3.89 0.45 -18.44
CA ARG A 16 -4.91 -0.22 -17.61
C ARG A 16 -4.48 -0.31 -16.14
N GLN A 17 -3.21 -0.62 -15.87
CA GLN A 17 -2.69 -0.67 -14.50
C GLN A 17 -2.63 0.71 -13.86
N LYS A 18 -2.20 1.74 -14.60
CA LYS A 18 -2.21 3.12 -14.12
C LYS A 18 -3.63 3.61 -13.81
N ALA A 19 -4.61 3.26 -14.64
CA ALA A 19 -6.01 3.57 -14.37
C ALA A 19 -6.49 2.93 -13.05
N ALA A 20 -6.17 1.65 -12.80
CA ALA A 20 -6.51 1.00 -11.53
C ALA A 20 -5.81 1.66 -10.33
N LEU A 21 -4.54 2.06 -10.47
CA LEU A 21 -3.79 2.76 -9.42
C LEU A 21 -4.39 4.15 -9.13
N ALA A 22 -4.78 4.90 -10.17
CA ALA A 22 -5.47 6.18 -10.03
C ALA A 22 -6.82 6.02 -9.32
N TYR A 23 -7.57 4.95 -9.60
CA TYR A 23 -8.81 4.65 -8.89
C TYR A 23 -8.58 4.32 -7.41
N ALA A 24 -7.56 3.51 -7.11
CA ALA A 24 -7.14 3.25 -5.74
C ALA A 24 -6.72 4.54 -5.00
N GLU A 25 -5.97 5.42 -5.67
CA GLU A 25 -5.57 6.73 -5.13
C GLU A 25 -6.78 7.62 -4.84
N ALA A 26 -7.70 7.75 -5.79
CA ALA A 26 -8.92 8.55 -5.65
C ALA A 26 -9.78 8.09 -4.45
N ILE A 27 -10.00 6.77 -4.30
CA ILE A 27 -10.73 6.21 -3.15
C ILE A 27 -9.97 6.45 -1.84
N THR A 28 -8.67 6.13 -1.82
CA THR A 28 -7.84 6.15 -0.59
C THR A 28 -7.74 7.56 -0.02
N TRP A 29 -7.54 8.55 -0.89
CA TRP A 29 -7.34 9.95 -0.49
C TRP A 29 -8.58 10.82 -0.64
N ARG A 30 -9.72 10.25 -1.05
CA ARG A 30 -10.99 10.95 -1.26
C ARG A 30 -10.85 12.13 -2.23
N LEU A 31 -10.12 11.90 -3.32
CA LEU A 31 -9.87 12.92 -4.32
C LEU A 31 -11.16 13.25 -5.07
N ALA A 32 -11.29 14.50 -5.51
CA ALA A 32 -12.31 14.87 -6.47
C ALA A 32 -11.97 14.26 -7.84
N THR A 33 -12.99 13.76 -8.54
CA THR A 33 -12.86 13.23 -9.89
C THR A 33 -13.75 14.02 -10.86
N ASP A 34 -13.37 14.02 -12.13
CA ASP A 34 -14.10 14.66 -13.22
C ASP A 34 -14.49 13.64 -14.30
N ASP A 35 -15.17 14.10 -15.35
CA ASP A 35 -15.61 13.23 -16.44
C ASP A 35 -14.44 12.56 -17.17
N ALA A 36 -13.32 13.28 -17.35
CA ALA A 36 -12.11 12.74 -17.98
C ALA A 36 -11.53 11.55 -17.20
N PHE A 37 -11.57 11.61 -15.86
CA PHE A 37 -11.21 10.50 -15.00
C PHE A 37 -12.10 9.28 -15.27
N TRP A 38 -13.42 9.45 -15.30
CA TRP A 38 -14.35 8.34 -15.50
C TRP A 38 -14.28 7.78 -16.93
N GLU A 39 -14.13 8.62 -17.95
CA GLU A 39 -13.86 8.17 -19.32
C GLU A 39 -12.62 7.29 -19.42
N ARG A 40 -11.54 7.65 -18.69
CA ARG A 40 -10.33 6.82 -18.60
C ARG A 40 -10.62 5.47 -17.92
N MET A 41 -11.43 5.45 -16.86
CA MET A 41 -11.83 4.21 -16.18
C MET A 41 -12.60 3.29 -17.12
N HIS A 42 -13.65 3.80 -17.77
CA HIS A 42 -14.52 3.03 -18.66
C HIS A 42 -13.82 2.57 -19.94
N ARG A 43 -12.73 3.23 -20.36
CA ARG A 43 -11.88 2.75 -21.46
C ARG A 43 -11.16 1.43 -21.13
N HIS A 44 -10.88 1.18 -19.86
CA HIS A 44 -10.03 0.07 -19.41
C HIS A 44 -10.77 -1.00 -18.61
N PHE A 45 -11.93 -0.65 -18.06
CA PHE A 45 -12.73 -1.51 -17.20
C PHE A 45 -14.21 -1.35 -17.51
N SER A 46 -14.92 -2.46 -17.53
CA SER A 46 -16.38 -2.49 -17.49
C SER A 46 -16.92 -2.11 -16.11
N GLU A 47 -18.21 -1.79 -16.02
CA GLU A 47 -18.86 -1.49 -14.74
C GLU A 47 -18.67 -2.60 -13.69
N PRO A 48 -18.87 -3.90 -14.00
CA PRO A 48 -18.62 -4.96 -13.02
C PRO A 48 -17.16 -5.00 -12.53
N GLU A 49 -16.19 -4.80 -13.42
CA GLU A 49 -14.77 -4.77 -13.04
C GLU A 49 -14.44 -3.57 -12.13
N LEU A 50 -15.05 -2.41 -12.37
CA LEU A 50 -14.88 -1.24 -11.50
C LEU A 50 -15.49 -1.47 -10.11
N VAL A 51 -16.64 -2.13 -10.05
CA VAL A 51 -17.27 -2.52 -8.78
C VAL A 51 -16.38 -3.51 -8.01
N GLU A 52 -15.89 -4.56 -8.68
CA GLU A 52 -14.99 -5.54 -8.06
C GLU A 52 -13.69 -4.89 -7.56
N LEU A 53 -13.08 -4.03 -8.37
CA LEU A 53 -11.87 -3.30 -8.00
C LEU A 53 -12.12 -2.38 -6.80
N GLY A 54 -13.22 -1.61 -6.82
CA GLY A 54 -13.62 -0.74 -5.71
C GLY A 54 -13.86 -1.52 -4.41
N CYS A 55 -14.56 -2.65 -4.48
CA CYS A 55 -14.77 -3.56 -3.36
C CYS A 55 -13.46 -4.09 -2.79
N PHE A 56 -12.54 -4.54 -3.65
CA PHE A 56 -11.22 -5.03 -3.22
C PHE A 56 -10.41 -3.94 -2.49
N ILE A 57 -10.40 -2.72 -3.02
CA ILE A 57 -9.71 -1.57 -2.40
C ILE A 57 -10.32 -1.27 -1.03
N ALA A 58 -11.65 -1.14 -0.95
CA ALA A 58 -12.35 -0.82 0.30
C ALA A 58 -12.14 -1.89 1.39
N LEU A 59 -12.23 -3.17 1.03
CA LEU A 59 -11.97 -4.28 1.94
C LEU A 59 -10.52 -4.26 2.46
N THR A 60 -9.56 -4.01 1.58
CA THR A 60 -8.14 -3.93 1.95
C THR A 60 -7.90 -2.77 2.92
N MET A 61 -8.49 -1.61 2.68
CA MET A 61 -8.39 -0.46 3.59
C MET A 61 -8.99 -0.77 4.97
N GLY A 62 -10.15 -1.42 5.02
CA GLY A 62 -10.78 -1.84 6.27
C GLY A 62 -9.89 -2.81 7.06
N GLN A 63 -9.30 -3.80 6.38
CA GLN A 63 -8.34 -4.72 6.98
C GLN A 63 -7.12 -3.98 7.56
N GLN A 64 -6.51 -3.06 6.80
CA GLN A 64 -5.36 -2.28 7.27
C GLN A 64 -5.71 -1.40 8.48
N SER A 65 -6.91 -0.82 8.50
CA SER A 65 -7.39 -0.04 9.66
C SER A 65 -7.56 -0.90 10.90
N TRP A 66 -8.10 -2.11 10.76
CA TRP A 66 -8.29 -3.05 11.88
C TRP A 66 -6.95 -3.55 12.44
N LEU A 67 -6.01 -3.93 11.57
CA LEU A 67 -4.66 -4.35 12.00
C LEU A 67 -3.96 -3.24 12.79
N ARG A 68 -4.06 -2.00 12.31
CA ARG A 68 -3.51 -0.83 13.02
C ARG A 68 -4.18 -0.60 14.37
N LEU A 69 -5.50 -0.69 14.44
CA LEU A 69 -6.26 -0.48 15.67
C LEU A 69 -5.83 -1.43 16.79
N LEU A 70 -5.56 -2.70 16.44
CA LEU A 70 -5.15 -3.73 17.39
C LEU A 70 -3.63 -3.86 17.57
N ASN A 71 -2.84 -3.01 16.89
CA ASN A 71 -1.39 -3.09 16.87
C ASN A 71 -0.86 -4.49 16.49
N ILE A 72 -1.51 -5.11 15.50
CA ILE A 72 -1.13 -6.42 14.98
C ILE A 72 0.04 -6.24 14.01
N GLU A 73 1.15 -6.94 14.27
CA GLU A 73 2.34 -6.95 13.42
C GLU A 73 2.31 -8.09 12.39
N HIS A 74 3.24 -8.03 11.43
CA HIS A 74 3.47 -9.12 10.49
C HIS A 74 3.72 -10.45 11.24
N HIS A 75 3.23 -11.55 10.66
CA HIS A 75 3.34 -12.92 11.21
C HIS A 75 2.57 -13.20 12.50
N GLN A 76 1.75 -12.29 13.01
CA GLN A 76 0.92 -12.54 14.20
C GLN A 76 -0.44 -13.16 13.88
N VAL A 77 -1.03 -12.81 12.73
CA VAL A 77 -2.35 -13.27 12.29
C VAL A 77 -2.26 -13.68 10.82
N LEU A 78 -2.88 -14.80 10.46
CA LEU A 78 -2.87 -15.38 9.10
C LEU A 78 -1.45 -15.46 8.50
N ALA A 79 -0.48 -15.87 9.32
CA ALA A 79 0.90 -16.07 8.89
C ALA A 79 1.06 -17.26 7.93
N GLY A 80 2.23 -17.38 7.31
CA GLY A 80 2.58 -18.52 6.45
C GLY A 80 2.89 -18.16 4.99
N THR A 81 2.84 -16.88 4.64
CA THR A 81 3.28 -16.39 3.33
C THR A 81 4.19 -15.17 3.50
N SER A 82 5.15 -15.01 2.58
CA SER A 82 5.96 -13.80 2.45
C SER A 82 5.35 -12.78 1.48
N ALA A 83 4.14 -13.01 0.98
CA ALA A 83 3.48 -12.10 0.07
C ALA A 83 3.26 -10.74 0.73
N SER A 84 3.52 -9.67 -0.02
CA SER A 84 3.44 -8.28 0.46
C SER A 84 4.37 -7.93 1.62
N MET A 85 5.39 -8.76 1.92
CA MET A 85 6.41 -8.44 2.90
C MET A 85 7.56 -7.64 2.27
N ALA A 86 8.10 -6.69 3.03
CA ALA A 86 9.34 -6.01 2.65
C ALA A 86 10.55 -6.98 2.79
N PRO A 87 11.65 -6.72 2.06
CA PRO A 87 12.89 -7.47 2.25
C PRO A 87 13.35 -7.45 3.71
N GLY A 88 13.62 -8.63 4.28
CA GLY A 88 13.99 -8.81 5.70
C GLY A 88 12.80 -8.97 6.66
N PHE A 89 11.57 -9.09 6.14
CA PHE A 89 10.33 -9.29 6.89
C PHE A 89 9.58 -10.56 6.47
N GLU A 90 10.23 -11.45 5.71
CA GLU A 90 9.60 -12.61 5.08
C GLU A 90 9.16 -13.67 6.10
N SER A 91 9.78 -13.70 7.28
CA SER A 91 9.46 -14.60 8.38
C SER A 91 9.40 -13.87 9.72
N ALA A 92 8.77 -14.49 10.73
CA ALA A 92 8.74 -13.97 12.09
C ALA A 92 10.14 -13.77 12.68
N ASP A 93 11.09 -14.63 12.32
CA ASP A 93 12.48 -14.55 12.78
C ASP A 93 13.22 -13.41 12.09
N SER A 94 13.07 -13.27 10.76
CA SER A 94 13.62 -12.15 9.98
C SER A 94 13.09 -10.80 10.50
N LEU A 95 11.78 -10.72 10.77
CA LEU A 95 11.16 -9.53 11.38
C LEU A 95 11.81 -9.18 12.73
N ARG A 96 11.96 -10.17 13.61
CA ARG A 96 12.55 -9.98 14.94
C ARG A 96 14.00 -9.50 14.84
N GLN A 97 14.78 -10.08 13.93
CA GLN A 97 16.16 -9.68 13.68
C GLN A 97 16.27 -8.27 13.08
N SER A 98 15.43 -7.96 12.09
CA SER A 98 15.37 -6.62 11.48
C SER A 98 15.03 -5.54 12.51
N LYS A 99 14.08 -5.81 13.41
CA LYS A 99 13.69 -4.87 14.49
C LYS A 99 14.73 -4.77 15.61
N SER A 100 15.53 -5.81 15.86
CA SER A 100 16.59 -5.76 16.88
C SER A 100 17.84 -5.01 16.39
N SER A 101 18.05 -4.90 15.08
CA SER A 101 19.16 -4.17 14.49
C SER A 101 19.25 -2.71 14.95
N SER A 102 20.48 -2.23 15.17
CA SER A 102 20.79 -0.83 15.44
C SER A 102 20.52 0.08 14.23
N SER A 103 20.58 -0.47 13.03
CA SER A 103 20.28 0.23 11.77
C SER A 103 18.79 0.23 11.41
N TYR A 104 17.90 -0.26 12.29
CA TYR A 104 16.47 -0.29 11.98
C TYR A 104 15.92 1.13 11.79
N TRP A 105 15.39 1.41 10.59
CA TRP A 105 15.00 2.75 10.15
C TRP A 105 14.00 3.44 11.08
N ALA A 106 13.07 2.69 11.69
CA ALA A 106 12.10 3.25 12.63
C ALA A 106 12.74 3.70 13.96
N LYS A 107 13.89 3.13 14.35
CA LYS A 107 14.67 3.60 15.51
C LYS A 107 15.56 4.81 15.17
N GLN A 108 15.97 4.96 13.91
CA GLN A 108 16.81 6.09 13.49
C GLN A 108 16.07 7.43 13.48
N GLY A 109 14.77 7.43 13.15
CA GLY A 109 13.92 8.63 13.20
C GLY A 109 13.77 9.20 14.61
N ALA A 110 13.55 8.33 15.60
CA ALA A 110 13.43 8.72 17.01
C ALA A 110 14.73 9.31 17.60
N LYS A 111 15.90 8.97 17.04
CA LYS A 111 17.19 9.55 17.45
C LYS A 111 17.36 10.98 16.93
N LYS A 112 16.94 11.26 15.68
CA LYS A 112 16.96 12.61 15.11
C LYS A 112 16.04 13.61 15.82
N GLU A 113 14.88 13.18 16.30
CA GLU A 113 13.98 14.05 17.09
C GLU A 113 14.54 14.36 18.48
N LYS A 114 15.22 13.40 19.12
CA LYS A 114 15.89 13.62 20.42
C LYS A 114 17.12 14.52 20.34
N ASP A 115 17.85 14.48 19.23
CA ASP A 115 19.04 15.32 19.04
C ASP A 115 18.68 16.75 18.57
N ALA A 116 17.41 17.00 18.24
CA ALA A 116 16.89 18.31 17.80
C ALA A 116 16.06 19.06 18.86
N ALA A 117 15.91 18.49 20.06
CA ALA A 117 15.20 19.07 21.21
C ALA A 117 16.18 19.38 22.36
#